data_AF-G9WJN5-F1
#
_entry.id   AF-G9WJN5-F1
#
_cell.length_a   1.000
_cell.length_b   1.000
_cell.length_c   1.000
_cell.angle_alpha   90.00
_cell.angle_beta   90.00
_cell.angle_gamma   90.00
#
_symmetry.space_group_name_H-M   'P 1'
#
loop_
_entity.id
_entity.type
_entity.pdbx_description
1 polymer ?
#
loop_
_entity_poly.entity_id
_entity_poly.type
_entity_poly.pdbx_seq_one_letter_code
_entity_poly.pdbx_strand_id
1 'polypeptide(L)'
;MSKVSMVSKLLSKGATKVAKKTVKSAVETAGSAALGSLFAAAASGTKNMVTDQVHKFKDKIYIPDIEGIPVEEAQKILTDFHFKSIKLLVDANKHYANKRTGIVLKTKPKLGSKVSPDTFIKVFYADETIIASSQALLKASQDRQAAKKEAHKILAHKMVANSKSEAALLSHKLASSFHHKKNNEANRETK
;
A
#
# COMPACT_ATOMS: atom_id res chain seq x y z
N MET A 1 7.33 -25.02 -3.40
CA MET A 1 6.82 -23.73 -3.94
C MET A 1 5.40 -23.97 -4.44
N SER A 2 4.41 -23.30 -3.83
CA SER A 2 3.00 -23.66 -3.93
C SER A 2 2.31 -23.04 -5.15
N LYS A 3 1.65 -23.88 -5.97
CA LYS A 3 0.98 -23.55 -7.25
C LYS A 3 -0.32 -22.72 -7.10
N VAL A 4 -0.62 -22.18 -5.92
CA VAL A 4 -1.86 -21.43 -5.65
C VAL A 4 -1.71 -19.92 -5.93
N SER A 5 -0.49 -19.42 -6.17
CA SER A 5 -0.26 -18.00 -6.48
C SER A 5 -0.56 -17.59 -7.94
N MET A 6 -0.90 -18.54 -8.81
CA MET A 6 -0.95 -18.27 -10.26
C MET A 6 -2.36 -17.95 -10.80
N VAL A 7 -3.43 -18.28 -10.07
CA VAL A 7 -4.81 -18.10 -10.56
C VAL A 7 -5.42 -16.75 -10.15
N SER A 8 -4.94 -16.11 -9.08
CA SER A 8 -5.39 -14.77 -8.67
C SER A 8 -4.78 -13.62 -9.51
N LYS A 9 -3.82 -13.89 -10.39
CA LYS A 9 -3.12 -12.87 -11.17
C LYS A 9 -3.71 -12.63 -12.58
N LEU A 10 -4.84 -13.27 -12.89
CA LEU A 10 -5.45 -13.25 -14.23
C LEU A 10 -6.75 -12.44 -14.36
N LEU A 11 -7.25 -11.80 -13.30
CA LEU A 11 -8.49 -10.99 -13.38
C LEU A 11 -8.29 -9.46 -13.26
N SER A 12 -7.06 -8.95 -13.18
CA SER A 12 -6.82 -7.49 -13.04
C SER A 12 -5.96 -6.84 -14.14
N LYS A 13 -5.73 -7.52 -15.27
CA LYS A 13 -4.91 -7.00 -16.38
C LYS A 13 -5.71 -6.69 -17.67
N GLY A 14 -7.03 -6.55 -17.56
CA GLY A 14 -7.95 -6.44 -18.71
C GLY A 14 -8.53 -5.06 -19.01
N ALA A 15 -8.15 -3.98 -18.29
CA ALA A 15 -8.71 -2.65 -18.55
C ALA A 15 -7.70 -1.55 -18.21
N THR A 16 -6.76 -1.26 -19.13
CA THR A 16 -5.99 0.01 -19.23
C THR A 16 -4.83 -0.13 -20.23
N LYS A 17 -5.10 -0.49 -21.50
CA LYS A 17 -4.07 -0.46 -22.55
C LYS A 17 -4.57 -0.03 -23.93
N VAL A 18 -5.66 0.76 -23.99
CA VAL A 18 -6.20 1.29 -25.26
C VAL A 18 -6.32 2.84 -25.28
N ALA A 19 -6.15 3.53 -24.16
CA ALA A 19 -6.33 5.00 -24.09
C ALA A 19 -5.04 5.85 -24.17
N LYS A 20 -3.89 5.28 -24.56
CA LYS A 20 -2.59 6.02 -24.60
C LYS A 20 -1.91 6.11 -25.98
N LYS A 21 -2.53 5.64 -27.07
CA LYS A 21 -1.88 5.58 -28.41
C LYS A 21 -2.50 6.44 -29.52
N THR A 22 -3.46 7.32 -29.24
CA THR A 22 -4.16 8.10 -30.28
C THR A 22 -4.13 9.61 -30.11
N VAL A 23 -3.30 10.15 -29.21
CA VAL A 23 -3.12 11.62 -29.05
C VAL A 23 -1.79 12.12 -29.64
N LYS A 24 -1.00 11.24 -30.28
CA LYS A 24 0.35 11.58 -30.77
C LYS A 24 0.46 11.82 -32.28
N SER A 25 -0.62 11.72 -33.06
CA SER A 25 -0.53 11.89 -34.53
C SER A 25 -1.53 12.87 -35.14
N ALA A 26 -2.23 13.69 -34.34
CA ALA A 26 -3.15 14.71 -34.85
C ALA A 26 -2.61 16.15 -34.70
N VAL A 27 -1.33 16.30 -34.33
CA VAL A 27 -0.66 17.60 -34.12
C VAL A 27 0.36 17.94 -35.22
N GLU A 28 0.45 17.15 -36.29
CA GLU A 28 1.48 17.36 -37.33
C GLU A 28 0.96 17.72 -38.72
N THR A 29 -0.34 17.69 -39.00
CA THR A 29 -0.81 17.91 -40.38
C THR A 29 -2.15 18.64 -40.46
N ALA A 30 -2.21 19.88 -39.98
CA ALA A 30 -3.12 20.92 -40.51
C ALA A 30 -2.93 22.24 -39.75
N GLY A 31 -2.36 23.25 -40.42
CA GLY A 31 -2.64 24.65 -40.10
C GLY A 31 -1.68 25.36 -39.14
N SER A 32 -0.38 25.38 -39.43
CA SER A 32 0.58 26.27 -38.75
C SER A 32 0.33 27.77 -39.02
N ALA A 33 -0.59 28.15 -39.92
CA ALA A 33 -0.85 29.55 -40.28
C ALA A 33 -1.95 30.24 -39.45
N ALA A 34 -2.79 29.48 -38.71
CA ALA A 34 -3.89 30.07 -37.92
C ALA A 34 -3.55 30.27 -36.42
N LEU A 35 -2.40 29.75 -35.96
CA LEU A 35 -1.97 29.91 -34.57
C LEU A 35 -1.32 31.28 -34.32
N GLY A 36 -0.83 31.97 -35.35
CA GLY A 36 -0.19 33.29 -35.18
C GLY A 36 -1.11 34.38 -34.61
N SER A 37 -2.41 34.36 -34.94
CA SER A 37 -3.37 35.37 -34.46
C SER A 37 -4.06 34.99 -33.14
N LEU A 38 -4.24 33.69 -32.84
CA LEU A 38 -4.79 33.26 -31.55
C LEU A 38 -3.77 33.30 -30.40
N PHE A 39 -2.47 33.11 -30.68
CA PHE A 39 -1.43 33.26 -29.65
C PHE A 39 -1.22 34.73 -29.24
N ALA A 40 -1.47 35.70 -30.13
CA ALA A 40 -1.41 37.11 -29.79
C ALA A 40 -2.58 37.55 -28.88
N ALA A 41 -3.78 36.99 -29.09
CA ALA A 41 -4.96 37.29 -28.29
C ALA A 41 -4.97 36.58 -26.91
N ALA A 42 -4.28 35.44 -26.75
CA ALA A 42 -4.12 34.77 -25.46
C ALA A 42 -2.94 35.30 -24.63
N ALA A 43 -2.02 36.07 -25.22
CA ALA A 43 -0.86 36.64 -24.53
C ALA A 43 -1.16 37.95 -23.76
N SER A 44 -2.33 38.58 -23.98
CA SER A 44 -2.70 39.86 -23.38
C SER A 44 -3.45 39.74 -22.03
N GLY A 45 -3.67 38.53 -21.52
CA GLY A 45 -4.41 38.29 -20.27
C GLY A 45 -3.63 37.73 -19.07
N THR A 46 -2.30 37.51 -19.18
CA THR A 46 -1.57 36.67 -18.19
C THR A 46 -0.28 37.30 -17.62
N LYS A 47 -0.02 38.60 -17.81
CA LYS A 47 1.17 39.24 -17.23
C LYS A 47 1.11 39.47 -15.70
N ASN A 48 -0.06 39.36 -15.08
CA ASN A 48 -0.18 39.60 -13.62
C ASN A 48 -0.34 38.31 -12.80
N MET A 49 -0.76 37.18 -13.39
CA MET A 49 -0.93 35.91 -12.66
C MET A 49 0.37 35.10 -12.48
N VAL A 50 1.39 35.32 -13.31
CA VAL A 50 2.69 34.64 -13.19
C VAL A 50 3.58 35.34 -12.16
N THR A 51 3.51 36.67 -12.11
CA THR A 51 4.36 37.51 -11.27
C THR A 51 3.99 37.36 -9.79
N ASP A 52 2.69 37.34 -9.46
CA ASP A 52 2.19 37.13 -8.08
C ASP A 52 2.55 35.76 -7.50
N GLN A 53 2.65 34.74 -8.36
CA GLN A 53 3.02 33.40 -7.94
C GLN A 53 4.53 33.30 -7.66
N VAL A 54 5.36 34.04 -8.38
CA VAL A 54 6.82 34.06 -8.23
C VAL A 54 7.25 34.76 -6.94
N HIS A 55 6.51 35.74 -6.45
CA HIS A 55 6.81 36.41 -5.17
C HIS A 55 6.59 35.50 -3.94
N LYS A 56 5.61 34.59 -3.98
CA LYS A 56 5.28 33.69 -2.85
C LYS A 56 6.35 32.62 -2.55
N PHE A 57 7.37 32.42 -3.39
CA PHE A 57 8.39 31.39 -3.22
C PHE A 57 9.79 31.92 -2.89
N LYS A 58 10.02 33.24 -2.88
CA LYS A 58 11.36 33.80 -2.67
C LYS A 58 11.88 33.58 -1.24
N ASP A 59 10.98 33.48 -0.26
CA ASP A 59 11.36 33.46 1.16
C ASP A 59 11.20 32.08 1.82
N LYS A 60 11.06 30.99 1.04
CA LYS A 60 10.87 29.66 1.61
C LYS A 60 12.21 28.96 1.89
N ILE A 61 12.40 28.56 3.14
CA ILE A 61 13.58 27.82 3.62
C ILE A 61 13.27 26.32 3.62
N TYR A 62 14.29 25.51 3.37
CA TYR A 62 14.16 24.05 3.43
C TYR A 62 14.30 23.54 4.86
N ILE A 63 13.48 22.57 5.22
CA ILE A 63 13.66 21.84 6.48
C ILE A 63 14.84 20.87 6.31
N PRO A 64 15.90 20.96 7.13
CA PRO A 64 17.03 20.04 7.08
C PRO A 64 16.59 18.62 7.43
N ASP A 65 17.36 17.64 6.98
CA ASP A 65 17.13 16.24 7.37
C ASP A 65 17.65 16.02 8.81
N ILE A 66 16.73 15.63 9.69
CA ILE A 66 16.99 15.37 11.12
C ILE A 66 16.43 14.00 11.54
N GLU A 67 16.02 13.15 10.59
CA GLU A 67 15.49 11.83 10.91
C GLU A 67 16.60 10.92 11.46
N GLY A 68 16.33 10.22 12.57
CA GLY A 68 17.28 9.27 13.16
C GLY A 68 18.35 9.88 14.06
N ILE A 69 18.37 11.21 14.22
CA ILE A 69 19.24 11.94 15.15
C ILE A 69 18.55 12.03 16.53
N PRO A 70 19.29 12.13 17.67
CA PRO A 70 18.71 12.43 18.98
C PRO A 70 17.85 13.70 18.96
N VAL A 71 16.78 13.71 19.75
CA VAL A 71 15.81 14.83 19.78
C VAL A 71 16.48 16.15 20.16
N GLU A 72 17.42 16.11 21.11
CA GLU A 72 18.14 17.28 21.60
C GLU A 72 19.01 17.90 20.52
N GLU A 73 19.74 17.09 19.77
CA GLU A 73 20.58 17.54 18.65
C GLU A 73 19.72 18.06 17.50
N ALA A 74 18.62 17.37 17.20
CA ALA A 74 17.68 17.79 16.18
C ALA A 74 17.05 19.17 16.51
N GLN A 75 16.75 19.45 17.79
CA GLN A 75 16.25 20.76 18.21
C GLN A 75 17.29 21.87 18.03
N LYS A 76 18.56 21.59 18.32
CA LYS A 76 19.66 22.56 18.09
C LYS A 76 19.76 22.92 16.62
N ILE A 77 19.82 21.91 15.75
CA ILE A 77 19.86 22.11 14.30
C ILE A 77 18.66 22.96 13.86
N LEU A 78 17.43 22.61 14.26
CA LEU A 78 16.26 23.40 13.88
C LEU A 78 16.32 24.86 14.37
N THR A 79 16.86 25.10 15.55
CA THR A 79 17.04 26.45 16.12
C THR A 79 18.08 27.26 15.35
N ASP A 80 19.18 26.62 14.92
CA ASP A 80 20.22 27.23 14.09
C ASP A 80 19.68 27.67 12.73
N PHE A 81 18.67 26.95 12.21
CA PHE A 81 17.92 27.31 11.00
C PHE A 81 16.73 28.26 11.28
N HIS A 82 16.66 28.84 12.48
CA HIS A 82 15.60 29.76 12.93
C HIS A 82 14.18 29.17 12.98
N PHE A 83 14.05 27.85 12.99
CA PHE A 83 12.75 27.19 13.13
C PHE A 83 12.35 27.02 14.60
N LYS A 84 11.07 27.26 14.90
CA LYS A 84 10.47 26.93 16.19
C LYS A 84 10.05 25.47 16.19
N SER A 85 10.47 24.68 17.19
CA SER A 85 10.16 23.26 17.25
C SER A 85 9.63 22.80 18.61
N ILE A 86 8.86 21.71 18.62
CA ILE A 86 8.38 21.05 19.84
C ILE A 86 8.54 19.54 19.72
N LYS A 87 8.85 18.88 20.84
CA LYS A 87 8.94 17.44 20.95
C LYS A 87 7.61 16.83 21.41
N LEU A 88 7.10 15.86 20.66
CA LEU A 88 5.87 15.13 20.95
C LEU A 88 6.16 13.62 21.02
N LEU A 89 5.59 12.96 22.04
CA LEU A 89 5.59 11.51 22.11
C LEU A 89 4.65 10.95 21.05
N VAL A 90 5.04 9.82 20.45
CA VAL A 90 4.18 9.04 19.55
C VAL A 90 3.45 7.94 20.30
N ASP A 91 2.30 7.55 19.76
CA ASP A 91 1.63 6.34 20.17
C ASP A 91 2.42 5.08 19.76
N ALA A 92 2.27 4.02 20.56
CA ALA A 92 2.88 2.72 20.26
C ALA A 92 2.36 2.16 18.93
N ASN A 93 3.29 1.87 18.03
CA ASN A 93 2.98 1.32 16.71
C ASN A 93 4.08 0.35 16.28
N LYS A 94 3.67 -0.82 15.76
CA LYS A 94 4.53 -1.91 15.26
C LYS A 94 5.72 -1.45 14.40
N HIS A 95 5.57 -0.35 13.64
CA HIS A 95 6.64 0.21 12.82
C HIS A 95 7.84 0.75 13.62
N TYR A 96 7.66 1.05 14.90
CA TYR A 96 8.69 1.58 15.78
C TYR A 96 9.40 0.50 16.60
N ALA A 97 9.01 -0.77 16.49
CA ALA A 97 9.51 -1.85 17.35
C ALA A 97 11.04 -2.04 17.28
N ASN A 98 11.64 -1.71 16.13
CA ASN A 98 13.07 -1.84 15.84
C ASN A 98 13.80 -0.48 15.86
N LYS A 99 13.16 0.58 16.34
CA LYS A 99 13.76 1.92 16.41
C LYS A 99 14.40 2.14 17.77
N ARG A 100 15.43 2.99 17.81
CA ARG A 100 16.08 3.40 19.06
C ARG A 100 15.17 4.35 19.83
N THR A 101 15.35 4.43 21.14
CA THR A 101 14.66 5.37 22.02
C THR A 101 15.27 6.76 21.90
N GLY A 102 14.46 7.80 22.07
CA GLY A 102 14.93 9.18 22.10
C GLY A 102 15.47 9.72 20.76
N ILE A 103 15.19 9.05 19.63
CA ILE A 103 15.51 9.56 18.29
C ILE A 103 14.29 10.17 17.62
N VAL A 104 14.53 11.10 16.69
CA VAL A 104 13.49 11.65 15.83
C VAL A 104 12.99 10.57 14.87
N LEU A 105 11.71 10.25 14.98
CA LEU A 105 11.02 9.28 14.12
C LEU A 105 10.35 9.94 12.93
N LYS A 106 9.80 11.12 13.15
CA LYS A 106 9.03 11.85 12.14
C LYS A 106 8.97 13.33 12.48
N THR A 107 8.79 14.14 11.46
CA THR A 107 8.48 15.56 11.61
C THR A 107 7.20 15.93 10.85
N LYS A 108 6.54 16.98 11.32
CA LYS A 108 5.49 17.69 10.57
C LYS A 108 5.78 19.19 10.65
N PRO A 109 5.96 19.90 9.52
CA PRO A 109 5.93 19.44 8.12
C PRO A 109 7.04 18.43 7.75
N LYS A 110 6.94 17.80 6.56
CA LYS A 110 7.87 16.75 6.13
C LYS A 110 9.27 17.33 5.85
N LEU A 111 10.31 16.57 6.21
CA LEU A 111 11.71 16.88 5.89
C LEU A 111 11.92 17.18 4.40
N GLY A 112 12.82 18.12 4.09
CA GLY A 112 13.08 18.58 2.73
C GLY A 112 11.96 19.41 2.09
N SER A 113 10.86 19.68 2.81
CA SER A 113 9.81 20.57 2.31
C SER A 113 10.22 22.02 2.43
N LYS A 114 9.82 22.84 1.45
CA LYS A 114 9.96 24.29 1.49
C LYS A 114 8.87 24.88 2.37
N VAL A 115 9.26 25.55 3.45
CA VAL A 115 8.33 26.16 4.42
C VAL A 115 8.69 27.62 4.67
N SER A 116 7.76 28.36 5.27
CA SER A 116 8.03 29.74 5.71
C SER A 116 9.05 29.71 6.86
N PRO A 117 9.91 30.72 7.02
CA PRO A 117 10.89 30.78 8.11
C PRO A 117 10.25 30.67 9.50
N ASP A 118 9.07 31.26 9.69
CA ASP A 118 8.33 31.24 10.97
C ASP A 118 7.45 29.98 11.14
N THR A 119 7.75 28.90 10.41
CA THR A 119 6.96 27.66 10.51
C THR A 119 7.29 26.88 11.78
N PHE A 120 6.26 26.40 12.45
CA PHE A 120 6.39 25.55 13.62
C PHE A 120 6.52 24.07 13.25
N ILE A 121 7.59 23.42 13.71
CA ILE A 121 7.91 22.02 13.40
C ILE A 121 7.60 21.13 14.60
N LYS A 122 6.70 20.17 14.40
CA LYS A 122 6.42 19.11 15.38
C LYS A 122 7.39 17.96 15.15
N VAL A 123 8.22 17.68 16.13
CA VAL A 123 9.19 16.58 16.15
C VAL A 123 8.62 15.44 16.97
N PHE A 124 8.51 14.27 16.36
CA PHE A 124 7.92 13.09 16.98
C PHE A 124 9.01 12.10 17.39
N TYR A 125 8.97 11.65 18.63
CA TYR A 125 9.92 10.70 19.19
C TYR A 125 9.21 9.62 20.03
N ALA A 126 9.92 8.54 20.31
CA ALA A 126 9.43 7.46 21.16
C ALA A 126 10.35 7.22 22.35
N ASP A 127 9.71 7.05 23.50
CA ASP A 127 10.36 6.64 24.75
C ASP A 127 10.47 5.12 24.84
N GLU A 128 11.25 4.66 25.82
CA GLU A 128 11.43 3.24 26.14
C GLU A 128 10.12 2.49 26.30
N THR A 129 9.15 3.09 26.99
CA THR A 129 7.81 2.51 27.23
C THR A 129 7.02 2.29 25.94
N ILE A 130 7.12 3.22 25.00
CA ILE A 130 6.45 3.17 23.70
C ILE A 130 7.12 2.13 22.79
N ILE A 131 8.44 2.04 22.81
CA ILE A 131 9.19 1.02 22.06
C ILE A 131 8.87 -0.38 22.59
N ALA A 132 8.83 -0.58 23.91
CA ALA A 132 8.44 -1.85 24.50
C ALA A 132 7.01 -2.25 24.12
N SER A 133 6.07 -1.31 24.20
CA SER A 133 4.67 -1.51 23.78
C SER A 133 4.57 -1.85 22.29
N SER A 134 5.35 -1.19 21.45
CA SER A 134 5.44 -1.46 20.02
C SER A 134 5.97 -2.87 19.71
N GLN A 135 6.98 -3.32 20.43
CA GLN A 135 7.51 -4.69 20.29
C GLN A 135 6.48 -5.74 20.70
N ALA A 136 5.72 -5.50 21.78
CA ALA A 136 4.62 -6.36 22.18
C ALA A 136 3.54 -6.45 21.09
N LEU A 137 3.18 -5.33 20.46
CA LEU A 137 2.24 -5.31 19.33
C LEU A 137 2.76 -6.05 18.10
N LEU A 138 4.08 -6.01 17.85
CA LEU A 138 4.69 -6.75 16.75
C LEU A 138 4.62 -8.26 17.01
N LYS A 139 5.00 -8.72 18.20
CA LYS A 139 4.93 -10.13 18.62
C LYS A 139 3.49 -10.66 18.57
N ALA A 140 2.54 -9.96 19.20
CA ALA A 140 1.13 -10.33 19.16
C ALA A 140 0.56 -10.40 17.73
N SER A 141 1.04 -9.55 16.82
CA SER A 141 0.68 -9.61 15.41
C SER A 141 1.25 -10.83 14.70
N GLN A 142 2.50 -11.20 14.99
CA GLN A 142 3.17 -12.36 14.44
C GLN A 142 2.52 -13.66 14.95
N ASP A 143 2.20 -13.72 16.24
CA ASP A 143 1.54 -14.88 16.86
C ASP A 143 0.14 -15.08 16.28
N ARG A 144 -0.65 -13.99 16.15
CA ARG A 144 -1.95 -14.05 15.46
C ARG A 144 -1.83 -14.49 14.02
N GLN A 145 -0.76 -14.10 13.31
CA GLN A 145 -0.52 -14.55 11.94
C GLN A 145 -0.09 -16.01 11.89
N ALA A 146 0.73 -16.48 12.83
CA ALA A 146 1.15 -17.87 12.95
C ALA A 146 -0.06 -18.78 13.26
N ALA A 147 -0.86 -18.42 14.27
CA ALA A 147 -2.08 -19.13 14.63
C ALA A 147 -3.07 -19.18 13.46
N LYS A 148 -3.24 -18.10 12.70
CA LYS A 148 -4.07 -18.11 11.48
C LYS A 148 -3.54 -19.06 10.41
N LYS A 149 -2.21 -19.11 10.20
CA LYS A 149 -1.59 -20.03 9.25
C LYS A 149 -1.76 -21.48 9.69
N GLU A 150 -1.63 -21.77 10.98
CA GLU A 150 -1.83 -23.12 11.54
C GLU A 150 -3.29 -23.54 11.47
N ALA A 151 -4.21 -22.69 11.90
CA ALA A 151 -5.65 -22.93 11.78
C ALA A 151 -6.05 -23.19 10.32
N HIS A 152 -5.49 -22.44 9.38
CA HIS A 152 -5.74 -22.66 7.95
C HIS A 152 -5.18 -24.00 7.46
N LYS A 153 -3.98 -24.41 7.90
CA LYS A 153 -3.42 -25.73 7.57
C LYS A 153 -4.31 -26.85 8.12
N ILE A 154 -4.75 -26.74 9.38
CA ILE A 154 -5.62 -27.73 10.03
C ILE A 154 -6.96 -27.81 9.30
N LEU A 155 -7.57 -26.67 8.97
CA LEU A 155 -8.82 -26.61 8.21
C LEU A 155 -8.67 -27.28 6.84
N ALA A 156 -7.59 -26.98 6.12
CA ALA A 156 -7.31 -27.60 4.82
C ALA A 156 -7.13 -29.11 4.94
N HIS A 157 -6.37 -29.59 5.93
CA HIS A 157 -6.23 -31.02 6.20
C HIS A 157 -7.58 -31.69 6.52
N LYS A 158 -8.43 -31.05 7.32
CA LYS A 158 -9.77 -31.56 7.66
C LYS A 158 -10.68 -31.64 6.44
N MET A 159 -10.69 -30.61 5.59
CA MET A 159 -11.47 -30.61 4.34
C MET A 159 -10.99 -31.70 3.37
N VAL A 160 -9.67 -31.93 3.27
CA VAL A 160 -9.11 -33.01 2.44
C VAL A 160 -9.47 -34.38 3.00
N ALA A 161 -9.41 -34.57 4.32
CA ALA A 161 -9.80 -35.84 4.95
C ALA A 161 -11.29 -36.13 4.72
N ASN A 162 -12.16 -35.14 4.97
CA ASN A 162 -13.61 -35.29 4.80
C ASN A 162 -14.00 -35.55 3.34
N SER A 163 -13.40 -34.83 2.38
CA SER A 163 -13.67 -35.06 0.95
C SER A 163 -13.24 -36.45 0.49
N LYS A 164 -12.11 -36.97 0.98
CA LYS A 164 -11.70 -38.36 0.69
C LYS A 164 -12.71 -39.37 1.26
N SER A 165 -13.20 -39.18 2.48
CA SER A 165 -14.20 -40.08 3.06
C SER A 165 -15.54 -40.01 2.31
N GLU A 166 -16.01 -38.82 1.95
CA GLU A 166 -17.25 -38.66 1.19
C GLU A 166 -17.12 -39.26 -0.22
N ALA A 167 -16.00 -39.04 -0.90
CA ALA A 167 -15.73 -39.63 -2.22
C ALA A 167 -15.68 -41.17 -2.14
N ALA A 168 -15.07 -41.73 -1.10
CA ALA A 168 -15.05 -43.18 -0.88
C ALA A 168 -16.47 -43.73 -0.68
N LEU A 169 -17.29 -43.09 0.16
CA LEU A 169 -18.69 -43.49 0.37
C LEU A 169 -19.53 -43.40 -0.91
N LEU A 170 -19.37 -42.32 -1.67
CA LEU A 170 -20.05 -42.14 -2.94
C LEU A 170 -19.62 -43.18 -3.97
N SER A 171 -18.32 -43.48 -4.06
CA SER A 171 -17.81 -44.51 -4.97
C SER A 171 -18.35 -45.90 -4.62
N HIS A 172 -18.40 -46.25 -3.33
CA HIS A 172 -18.97 -47.50 -2.85
C HIS A 172 -20.47 -47.59 -3.15
N LYS A 173 -21.22 -46.50 -2.91
CA LYS A 173 -22.67 -46.43 -3.19
C LYS A 173 -22.97 -46.50 -4.69
N LEU A 174 -22.15 -45.87 -5.53
CA LEU A 174 -22.27 -45.96 -6.98
C LEU A 174 -22.00 -47.39 -7.46
N ALA A 175 -20.92 -48.01 -7.01
CA ALA A 175 -20.59 -49.39 -7.35
C ALA A 175 -21.71 -50.36 -6.96
N SER A 176 -22.22 -50.28 -5.72
CA SER A 176 -23.30 -51.16 -5.27
C SER A 176 -24.62 -50.97 -6.05
N SER A 177 -24.92 -49.73 -6.47
CA SER A 177 -26.06 -49.43 -7.36
C SER A 177 -25.93 -50.10 -8.73
N PHE A 178 -24.72 -50.08 -9.33
CA PHE A 178 -24.48 -50.76 -10.60
C PHE A 178 -24.61 -52.29 -10.49
N HIS A 179 -24.16 -52.88 -9.39
CA HIS A 179 -24.32 -54.32 -9.15
C HIS A 179 -25.78 -54.74 -8.94
N HIS A 180 -26.58 -53.93 -8.23
CA HIS A 180 -28.01 -54.20 -8.07
C HIS A 180 -28.79 -54.13 -9.39
N LYS A 181 -28.42 -53.21 -10.28
CA LYS A 181 -29.05 -53.08 -11.61
C LYS A 181 -28.74 -54.27 -12.50
N LYS A 182 -27.47 -54.71 -12.55
CA LYS A 182 -27.04 -55.85 -13.38
C LYS A 182 -27.70 -57.17 -12.96
N ASN A 183 -27.86 -57.41 -11.65
CA ASN A 183 -28.51 -58.63 -11.16
C ASN A 183 -30.03 -58.64 -11.43
N ASN A 184 -30.66 -57.47 -11.49
CA ASN A 184 -32.09 -57.34 -11.82
C ASN A 184 -32.35 -57.41 -13.34
N GLU A 185 -31.38 -57.01 -14.17
CA GLU A 185 -31.41 -57.22 -15.63
C GLU A 185 -31.19 -58.71 -15.99
N ALA A 186 -30.23 -59.39 -15.36
CA ALA A 186 -29.97 -60.82 -15.61
C ALA A 186 -31.16 -61.75 -15.25
N ASN A 187 -31.94 -61.41 -14.21
CA ASN A 187 -33.13 -62.18 -13.81
C ASN A 187 -34.37 -61.92 -14.69
N ARG A 188 -34.32 -60.96 -15.63
CA ARG A 188 -35.41 -60.70 -16.59
C ARG A 188 -35.23 -61.46 -17.90
N GLU A 189 -34.05 -61.98 -18.19
CA GLU A 189 -33.75 -62.73 -19.41
C GLU A 189 -33.94 -64.25 -19.25
N THR A 190 -34.21 -64.74 -18.05
CA THR A 190 -34.42 -66.17 -17.73
C THR A 190 -35.88 -66.54 -17.44
N LYS A 191 -36.84 -65.75 -17.90
CA LYS A 191 -38.28 -66.00 -17.75
C LYS A 191 -38.95 -65.98 -19.12
#